data_AF-X1AII1-F1
#
_entry.id   AF-X1AII1-F1
#
_cell.length_a   1.000
_cell.length_b   1.000
_cell.length_c   1.000
_cell.angle_alpha   90.00
_cell.angle_beta   90.00
_cell.angle_gamma   90.00
#
_symmetry.space_group_name_H-M   'P 1'
#
loop_
_entity.id
_entity.type
_entity.pdbx_description
1 polymer ?
#
loop_
_entity_poly.entity_id
_entity_poly.type
_entity_poly.pdbx_seq_one_letter_code
_entity_poly.pdbx_strand_id
1 'polypeptide(L)'
;MNIYVLFPLVAMIAYVPLLINTLSSRPWQRQHKLFAFFLIAGFLWSLSALLWRSDFFQQHNLILGKLVLIMFVYMVVQFHWFVSSFFSPGQGRWLPLACASLVVIIPIVMLGYVHEDIVVSGNKLYPVYSAGIFFIIIPVLILLARNVYVFWKRLRVLDNPVSYNQTVSLLLTLLVLAIFSVTLLLPWGREFPIIHFGSIINAFILSYATVRHQLVDIKFVLQRGSTLIILVIMGVASYWLLLVILDTTFRFELNLTAMFIATSITAVVIILIQKLRGYLAAT
;
A
#
# COMPACT_ATOMS: atom_id res chain seq x y z
N MET A 1 -10.02 5.30 -21.21
CA MET A 1 -9.54 4.48 -20.07
C MET A 1 -9.86 5.22 -18.78
N ASN A 2 -10.10 4.48 -17.71
CA ASN A 2 -10.62 5.02 -16.46
C ASN A 2 -9.55 5.82 -15.65
N ILE A 3 -9.77 7.11 -15.38
CA ILE A 3 -8.86 7.96 -14.58
C ILE A 3 -8.65 7.41 -13.16
N TYR A 4 -9.58 6.58 -12.66
CA TYR A 4 -9.49 5.97 -11.33
C TYR A 4 -8.40 4.89 -11.21
N VAL A 5 -7.81 4.46 -12.32
CA VAL A 5 -6.66 3.52 -12.38
C VAL A 5 -5.37 4.17 -11.88
N LEU A 6 -5.27 5.51 -11.96
CA LEU A 6 -4.06 6.23 -11.58
C LEU A 6 -3.74 6.10 -10.08
N PHE A 7 -4.75 6.09 -9.22
CA PHE A 7 -4.51 6.07 -7.77
C PHE A 7 -3.92 4.75 -7.28
N PRO A 8 -4.48 3.57 -7.64
CA PRO A 8 -3.82 2.30 -7.36
C PRO A 8 -2.43 2.18 -8.00
N LEU A 9 -2.21 2.75 -9.19
CA LEU A 9 -0.91 2.74 -9.86
C LEU A 9 0.15 3.50 -9.05
N VAL A 10 -0.17 4.73 -8.63
CA VAL A 10 0.74 5.55 -7.82
C VAL A 10 1.00 4.91 -6.47
N ALA A 11 -0.02 4.34 -5.83
CA ALA A 11 0.14 3.59 -4.58
C ALA A 11 1.09 2.39 -4.75
N MET A 12 0.91 1.61 -5.82
CA MET A 12 1.78 0.47 -6.16
C MET A 12 3.23 0.91 -6.34
N ILE A 13 3.47 1.98 -7.12
CA ILE A 13 4.81 2.53 -7.36
C ILE A 13 5.43 3.03 -6.06
N ALA A 14 4.66 3.64 -5.16
CA ALA A 14 5.17 4.15 -3.89
C ALA A 14 5.73 3.04 -2.96
N TYR A 15 5.18 1.82 -3.02
CA TYR A 15 5.66 0.68 -2.23
C TYR A 15 6.95 0.04 -2.77
N VAL A 16 7.24 0.15 -4.07
CA VAL A 16 8.41 -0.49 -4.70
C VAL A 16 9.76 -0.02 -4.11
N PRO A 17 10.04 1.29 -3.99
CA PRO A 17 11.20 1.83 -3.30
C PRO A 17 11.45 1.24 -1.92
N LEU A 18 10.40 1.24 -1.10
CA LEU A 18 10.41 0.74 0.27
C LEU A 18 10.74 -0.75 0.29
N LEU A 19 10.13 -1.52 -0.62
CA LEU A 19 10.34 -2.95 -0.71
C LEU A 19 11.77 -3.28 -1.13
N ILE A 20 12.28 -2.63 -2.18
CA ILE A 20 13.66 -2.83 -2.66
C ILE A 20 14.66 -2.49 -1.55
N ASN A 21 14.47 -1.37 -0.87
CA ASN A 21 15.38 -0.94 0.20
C ASN A 21 15.35 -1.89 1.39
N THR A 22 14.16 -2.34 1.79
CA THR A 22 13.99 -3.35 2.86
C THR A 22 14.66 -4.67 2.49
N LEU A 23 14.43 -5.17 1.27
CA LEU A 23 15.03 -6.45 0.83
C LEU A 23 16.56 -6.37 0.70
N SER A 24 17.09 -5.20 0.35
CA SER A 24 18.54 -4.98 0.19
C SER A 24 19.28 -4.82 1.52
N SER A 25 18.56 -4.52 2.60
CA SER A 25 19.13 -4.19 3.92
C SER A 25 19.54 -5.42 4.76
N ARG A 26 20.49 -6.22 4.29
CA ARG A 26 21.02 -7.39 5.01
C ARG A 26 21.99 -7.00 6.14
N PRO A 27 22.05 -7.75 7.26
CA PRO A 27 21.29 -8.97 7.58
C PRO A 27 19.85 -8.67 8.04
N TRP A 28 18.89 -9.49 7.61
CA TRP A 28 17.47 -9.28 7.94
C TRP A 28 17.15 -9.70 9.38
N GLN A 29 16.71 -8.73 10.18
CA GLN A 29 16.07 -9.01 11.46
C GLN A 29 14.58 -9.36 11.25
N ARG A 30 13.92 -9.79 12.33
CA ARG A 30 12.49 -10.17 12.28
C ARG A 30 11.61 -9.01 11.77
N GLN A 31 11.93 -7.78 12.15
CA GLN A 31 11.19 -6.58 11.73
C GLN A 31 11.29 -6.35 10.22
N HIS A 32 12.48 -6.52 9.62
CA HIS A 32 12.69 -6.42 8.17
C HIS A 32 11.80 -7.40 7.40
N LYS A 33 11.74 -8.66 7.84
CA LYS A 33 10.91 -9.69 7.19
C LYS A 33 9.43 -9.35 7.24
N LEU A 34 8.93 -8.96 8.41
CA LEU A 34 7.52 -8.59 8.59
C LEU A 34 7.17 -7.32 7.83
N PHE A 35 8.08 -6.34 7.79
CA PHE A 35 7.89 -5.13 6.99
C PHE A 35 7.82 -5.45 5.50
N ALA A 36 8.72 -6.31 4.99
CA ALA A 36 8.69 -6.74 3.60
C ALA A 36 7.38 -7.46 3.24
N PHE A 37 6.87 -8.35 4.10
CA PHE A 37 5.58 -9.00 3.85
C PHE A 37 4.41 -8.01 3.82
N PHE A 38 4.42 -7.01 4.71
CA PHE A 38 3.43 -5.93 4.66
C PHE A 38 3.52 -5.12 3.36
N LEU A 39 4.73 -4.75 2.92
CA LEU A 39 4.93 -3.99 1.67
C LEU A 39 4.49 -4.80 0.44
N ILE A 40 4.78 -6.10 0.41
CA ILE A 40 4.30 -7.01 -0.65
C ILE A 40 2.77 -7.06 -0.64
N ALA A 41 2.14 -7.14 0.53
CA ALA A 41 0.69 -7.16 0.63
C ALA A 41 0.06 -5.84 0.14
N GLY A 42 0.64 -4.68 0.50
CA GLY A 42 0.20 -3.37 0.02
C GLY A 42 0.37 -3.21 -1.50
N PHE A 43 1.47 -3.73 -2.04
CA PHE A 43 1.71 -3.80 -3.49
C PHE A 43 0.65 -4.67 -4.19
N LEU A 44 0.42 -5.90 -3.71
CA LEU A 44 -0.55 -6.83 -4.30
C LEU A 44 -1.98 -6.31 -4.23
N TRP A 45 -2.34 -5.64 -3.14
CA TRP A 45 -3.63 -4.99 -3.02
C TRP A 45 -3.80 -3.85 -4.04
N SER A 46 -2.79 -2.99 -4.17
CA SER A 46 -2.79 -1.90 -5.16
C SER A 46 -2.82 -2.43 -6.59
N LEU A 47 -2.07 -3.49 -6.89
CA LEU A 47 -2.09 -4.17 -8.19
C LEU A 47 -3.45 -4.79 -8.50
N SER A 48 -4.07 -5.48 -7.53
CA SER A 48 -5.41 -6.06 -7.73
C SER A 48 -6.44 -4.98 -8.02
N ALA A 49 -6.34 -3.85 -7.32
CA ALA A 49 -7.22 -2.70 -7.50
C ALA A 49 -6.99 -1.97 -8.85
N LEU A 50 -5.75 -1.98 -9.35
CA LEU A 50 -5.40 -1.52 -10.69
C LEU A 50 -6.05 -2.41 -11.75
N LEU A 51 -5.88 -3.72 -11.63
CA LEU A 51 -6.44 -4.71 -12.57
C LEU A 51 -7.96 -4.62 -12.63
N TRP A 52 -8.61 -4.48 -11.47
CA TRP A 52 -10.06 -4.35 -11.39
C TRP A 52 -10.62 -3.10 -12.07
N ARG A 53 -9.88 -1.98 -12.02
CA ARG A 53 -10.35 -0.68 -12.57
C ARG A 53 -9.89 -0.40 -14.00
N SER A 54 -9.01 -1.23 -14.56
CA SER A 54 -8.34 -0.96 -15.84
C SER A 54 -9.14 -1.32 -17.08
N ASP A 55 -10.38 -1.79 -16.92
CA ASP A 55 -11.27 -2.27 -18.00
C ASP A 55 -10.67 -3.40 -18.88
N PHE A 56 -9.48 -3.91 -18.57
CA PHE A 56 -8.82 -4.98 -19.34
C PHE A 56 -9.52 -6.35 -19.20
N PHE A 57 -10.15 -6.60 -18.06
CA PHE A 57 -10.73 -7.90 -17.71
C PHE A 57 -12.21 -7.78 -17.33
N GLN A 58 -13.01 -7.12 -18.18
CA GLN A 58 -14.44 -6.86 -17.89
C GLN A 58 -15.23 -8.12 -17.51
N GLN A 59 -14.98 -9.24 -18.20
CA GLN A 59 -15.62 -10.54 -17.91
C GLN A 59 -15.29 -11.10 -16.51
N HIS A 60 -14.20 -10.64 -15.88
CA HIS A 60 -13.71 -11.12 -14.59
C HIS A 60 -13.82 -10.05 -13.49
N ASN A 61 -14.56 -8.96 -13.71
CA ASN A 61 -14.68 -7.85 -12.77
C ASN A 61 -15.17 -8.28 -11.38
N LEU A 62 -16.06 -9.26 -11.30
CA LEU A 62 -16.55 -9.80 -10.03
C LEU A 62 -15.45 -10.55 -9.26
N ILE A 63 -14.66 -11.35 -9.95
CA ILE A 63 -13.54 -12.08 -9.34
C ILE A 63 -12.45 -11.10 -8.90
N LEU A 64 -12.14 -10.10 -9.72
CA LEU A 64 -11.17 -9.07 -9.39
C LEU A 64 -11.61 -8.21 -8.21
N GLY A 65 -12.90 -7.86 -8.11
CA GLY A 65 -13.46 -7.15 -6.94
C GLY A 65 -13.33 -7.98 -5.66
N LYS A 66 -13.62 -9.29 -5.72
CA LYS A 66 -13.38 -10.22 -4.60
C LYS A 66 -11.90 -10.29 -4.22
N LEU A 67 -11.01 -10.37 -5.21
CA LEU A 67 -9.56 -10.38 -5.01
C LEU A 67 -9.06 -9.10 -4.32
N VAL A 68 -9.58 -7.93 -4.70
CA VAL A 68 -9.24 -6.64 -4.06
C VAL A 68 -9.59 -6.66 -2.57
N LEU A 69 -10.76 -7.18 -2.20
CA LEU A 69 -11.17 -7.29 -0.80
C LEU A 69 -10.29 -8.27 -0.02
N ILE A 70 -9.97 -9.43 -0.60
CA ILE A 70 -9.09 -10.43 0.02
C ILE A 70 -7.68 -9.83 0.23
N MET A 71 -7.14 -9.16 -0.77
CA MET A 71 -5.82 -8.52 -0.67
C MET A 71 -5.80 -7.36 0.31
N PHE A 72 -6.89 -6.61 0.45
CA PHE A 72 -7.03 -5.58 1.48
C PHE A 72 -6.93 -6.19 2.89
N VAL A 73 -7.71 -7.24 3.17
CA VAL A 73 -7.69 -7.91 4.48
C VAL A 73 -6.35 -8.56 4.75
N TYR A 74 -5.75 -9.19 3.73
CA TYR A 74 -4.39 -9.71 3.80
C TYR A 74 -3.38 -8.62 4.18
N MET A 75 -3.44 -7.45 3.55
CA MET A 75 -2.60 -6.31 3.89
C MET A 75 -2.80 -5.84 5.34
N VAL A 76 -4.05 -5.74 5.82
CA VAL A 76 -4.34 -5.36 7.22
C VAL A 76 -3.75 -6.37 8.20
N VAL A 77 -3.86 -7.67 7.92
CA VAL A 77 -3.29 -8.73 8.75
C VAL A 77 -1.77 -8.66 8.78
N GLN A 78 -1.12 -8.49 7.61
CA GLN A 78 0.33 -8.31 7.54
C GLN A 78 0.79 -7.04 8.27
N PHE A 79 0.02 -5.95 8.18
CA PHE A 79 0.30 -4.72 8.92
C PHE A 79 0.23 -4.95 10.43
N HIS A 80 -0.79 -5.66 10.92
CA HIS A 80 -0.90 -6.00 12.33
C HIS A 80 0.25 -6.91 12.79
N TRP A 81 0.65 -7.90 11.99
CA TRP A 81 1.84 -8.71 12.26
C TRP A 81 3.10 -7.86 12.40
N PHE A 82 3.33 -6.94 11.47
CA PHE A 82 4.45 -6.00 11.52
C PHE A 82 4.40 -5.10 12.76
N VAL A 83 3.28 -4.43 13.00
CA VAL A 83 3.06 -3.55 14.16
C VAL A 83 3.23 -4.30 15.49
N SER A 84 2.73 -5.53 15.59
CA SER A 84 2.83 -6.34 16.81
C SER A 84 4.27 -6.70 17.18
N SER A 85 5.22 -6.61 16.23
CA SER A 85 6.64 -6.82 16.50
C SER A 85 7.27 -5.70 17.34
N PHE A 86 6.59 -4.55 17.45
CA PHE A 86 6.97 -3.42 18.29
C PHE A 86 6.31 -3.44 19.67
N PHE A 87 5.48 -4.43 19.99
CA PHE A 87 4.83 -4.52 21.29
C PHE A 87 5.84 -4.88 22.39
N SER A 88 5.63 -4.34 23.59
CA SER A 88 6.45 -4.67 24.76
C SER A 88 6.37 -6.16 25.09
N PRO A 89 7.44 -6.77 25.63
CA PRO A 89 7.43 -8.15 26.12
C PRO A 89 6.26 -8.40 27.07
N GLY A 90 5.60 -9.55 26.95
CA GLY A 90 4.43 -9.91 27.76
C GLY A 90 3.08 -9.38 27.26
N GLN A 91 3.05 -8.49 26.26
CA GLN A 91 1.78 -8.09 25.66
C GLN A 91 1.29 -9.12 24.64
N GLY A 92 0.03 -9.56 24.81
CA GLY A 92 -0.65 -10.43 23.86
C GLY A 92 -0.73 -9.78 22.48
N ARG A 93 -0.14 -10.45 21.49
CA ARG A 93 -0.06 -9.97 20.09
C ARG A 93 -1.32 -10.21 19.27
N TRP A 94 -2.22 -11.08 19.72
CA TRP A 94 -3.50 -11.38 19.06
C TRP A 94 -3.35 -11.90 17.61
N LEU A 95 -2.20 -12.51 17.29
CA LEU A 95 -1.93 -13.11 15.98
C LEU A 95 -2.95 -14.19 15.59
N PRO A 96 -3.42 -15.08 16.50
CA PRO A 96 -4.45 -16.06 16.14
C PRO A 96 -5.75 -15.41 15.66
N LEU A 97 -6.16 -14.29 16.27
CA LEU A 97 -7.35 -13.56 15.85
C LEU A 97 -7.18 -12.98 14.43
N ALA A 98 -6.04 -12.37 14.14
CA ALA A 98 -5.76 -11.82 12.82
C ALA A 98 -5.71 -12.91 11.74
N CYS A 99 -5.06 -14.04 12.01
CA CYS A 99 -5.03 -15.17 11.09
C CYS A 99 -6.40 -15.82 10.90
N ALA A 100 -7.14 -16.04 12.00
CA ALA A 100 -8.49 -16.57 11.94
C ALA A 100 -9.41 -15.67 11.12
N SER A 101 -9.29 -14.34 11.28
CA SER A 101 -10.08 -13.39 10.48
C SER A 101 -9.82 -13.55 8.98
N LEU A 102 -8.57 -13.72 8.56
CA LEU A 102 -8.24 -13.94 7.15
C LEU A 102 -8.84 -15.27 6.64
N VAL A 103 -8.66 -16.36 7.40
CA VAL A 103 -9.14 -17.70 7.03
C VAL A 103 -10.67 -17.75 6.92
N VAL A 104 -11.38 -16.99 7.75
CA VAL A 104 -12.85 -16.92 7.72
C VAL A 104 -13.35 -15.95 6.64
N ILE A 105 -12.69 -14.82 6.43
CA ILE A 105 -13.14 -13.81 5.46
C ILE A 105 -12.99 -14.31 4.02
N ILE A 106 -11.92 -15.05 3.69
CA ILE A 106 -11.69 -15.59 2.34
C ILE A 106 -12.91 -16.39 1.83
N PRO A 107 -13.40 -17.45 2.50
CA PRO A 107 -14.55 -18.21 2.03
C PRO A 107 -15.82 -17.36 1.99
N ILE A 108 -16.05 -16.45 2.95
CA ILE A 108 -17.22 -15.56 2.94
C ILE A 108 -17.23 -14.66 1.70
N VAL A 109 -16.09 -14.07 1.35
CA VAL A 109 -15.93 -13.25 0.13
C VAL A 109 -16.09 -14.11 -1.13
N MET A 110 -15.49 -15.30 -1.16
CA MET A 110 -15.55 -16.20 -2.31
C MET A 110 -16.98 -16.68 -2.59
N LEU A 111 -17.74 -17.01 -1.55
CA LEU A 111 -19.15 -17.40 -1.63
C LEU A 111 -20.08 -16.24 -2.02
N GLY A 112 -19.56 -15.00 -2.09
CA GLY A 112 -20.34 -13.83 -2.51
C GLY A 112 -21.14 -13.19 -1.39
N TYR A 113 -21.02 -13.66 -0.14
CA TYR A 113 -21.80 -13.09 0.97
C TYR A 113 -21.49 -11.63 1.26
N VAL A 114 -20.36 -11.08 0.80
CA VAL A 114 -19.95 -9.67 0.99
C VAL A 114 -20.41 -8.74 -0.14
N HIS A 115 -20.72 -9.29 -1.31
CA HIS A 115 -20.95 -8.51 -2.54
C HIS A 115 -22.30 -8.89 -3.12
N GLU A 116 -23.23 -7.92 -3.24
CA GLU A 116 -24.54 -8.16 -3.86
C GLU A 116 -24.45 -8.01 -5.38
N ASP A 117 -23.83 -6.93 -5.85
CA ASP A 117 -23.67 -6.65 -7.28
C ASP A 117 -22.54 -5.63 -7.54
N ILE A 118 -22.13 -5.51 -8.80
CA ILE A 118 -21.24 -4.45 -9.30
C ILE A 118 -22.04 -3.50 -10.18
N VAL A 119 -22.18 -2.26 -9.73
CA VAL A 119 -22.84 -1.23 -10.54
C VAL A 119 -21.82 -0.60 -11.47
N VAL A 120 -22.08 -0.71 -12.77
CA VAL A 120 -21.36 0.01 -13.83
C VAL A 120 -22.18 1.24 -14.21
N SER A 121 -21.73 2.42 -13.79
CA SER A 121 -22.39 3.70 -14.09
C SER A 121 -21.44 4.60 -14.86
N GLY A 122 -21.54 4.58 -16.19
CA GLY A 122 -20.57 5.25 -17.07
C GLY A 122 -19.18 4.63 -16.96
N ASN A 123 -18.15 5.45 -16.72
CA ASN A 123 -16.77 4.98 -16.50
C ASN A 123 -16.47 4.62 -15.03
N LYS A 124 -17.49 4.53 -14.17
CA LYS A 124 -17.32 4.19 -12.75
C LYS A 124 -17.71 2.74 -12.51
N LEU A 125 -16.86 2.05 -11.76
CA LEU A 125 -17.09 0.68 -11.32
C LEU A 125 -16.95 0.68 -9.80
N TYR A 126 -18.08 0.42 -9.11
CA TYR A 126 -18.10 0.41 -7.66
C TYR A 126 -18.92 -0.76 -7.11
N PRO A 127 -18.54 -1.26 -5.91
CA PRO A 127 -19.14 -2.44 -5.34
C PRO A 127 -20.37 -2.10 -4.51
N VAL A 128 -21.42 -2.91 -4.63
CA VAL A 128 -22.56 -2.89 -3.71
C VAL A 128 -22.32 -3.93 -2.63
N TYR A 129 -22.00 -3.44 -1.43
CA TYR A 129 -21.75 -4.28 -0.27
C TYR A 129 -23.06 -4.70 0.40
N SER A 130 -23.16 -5.99 0.70
CA SER A 130 -24.23 -6.58 1.51
C SER A 130 -23.95 -6.40 3.01
N ALA A 131 -24.85 -6.91 3.86
CA ALA A 131 -24.60 -7.10 5.28
C ALA A 131 -23.35 -7.97 5.60
N GLY A 132 -22.87 -8.79 4.67
CA GLY A 132 -21.68 -9.61 4.87
C GLY A 132 -20.39 -8.78 5.05
N ILE A 133 -20.39 -7.50 4.69
CA ILE A 133 -19.25 -6.59 4.93
C ILE A 133 -18.91 -6.45 6.43
N PHE A 134 -19.88 -6.67 7.33
CA PHE A 134 -19.63 -6.62 8.77
C PHE A 134 -18.65 -7.71 9.25
N PHE A 135 -18.59 -8.85 8.57
CA PHE A 135 -17.58 -9.89 8.85
C PHE A 135 -16.14 -9.42 8.56
N ILE A 136 -15.97 -8.39 7.74
CA ILE A 136 -14.68 -7.74 7.48
C ILE A 136 -14.44 -6.60 8.46
N ILE A 137 -15.44 -5.72 8.62
CA ILE A 137 -15.31 -4.50 9.43
C ILE A 137 -15.04 -4.83 10.90
N ILE A 138 -15.77 -5.78 11.49
CA ILE A 138 -15.69 -6.07 12.92
C ILE A 138 -14.27 -6.54 13.32
N PRO A 139 -13.66 -7.57 12.69
CA PRO A 139 -12.30 -7.97 13.02
C PRO A 139 -11.27 -6.86 12.79
N VAL A 140 -11.40 -6.09 11.69
CA VAL A 140 -10.49 -4.98 11.39
C VAL A 140 -10.56 -3.90 12.46
N LEU A 141 -11.77 -3.52 12.92
CA LEU A 141 -11.95 -2.55 14.00
C LEU A 141 -11.41 -3.05 15.34
N ILE A 142 -11.59 -4.34 15.65
CA ILE A 142 -11.03 -4.94 16.87
C ILE A 142 -9.50 -4.86 16.85
N LEU A 143 -8.87 -5.23 15.74
CA LEU A 143 -7.41 -5.15 15.58
C LEU A 143 -6.92 -3.70 15.62
N LEU A 144 -7.65 -2.77 14.99
CA LEU A 144 -7.36 -1.34 15.02
C LEU A 144 -7.39 -0.81 16.46
N ALA A 145 -8.49 -1.01 17.17
CA ALA A 145 -8.66 -0.55 18.55
C ALA A 145 -7.57 -1.13 19.46
N ARG A 146 -7.24 -2.42 19.28
CA ARG A 146 -6.15 -3.07 20.01
C ARG A 146 -4.80 -2.43 19.75
N ASN A 147 -4.43 -2.21 18.48
CA ASN A 147 -3.16 -1.60 18.11
C ASN A 147 -3.04 -0.17 18.65
N VAL A 148 -4.11 0.63 18.51
CA VAL A 148 -4.18 2.00 19.04
C VAL A 148 -4.00 1.99 20.56
N TYR A 149 -4.74 1.15 21.28
CA TYR A 149 -4.64 1.05 22.73
C TYR A 149 -3.23 0.68 23.19
N VAL A 150 -2.61 -0.31 22.55
CA VAL A 150 -1.25 -0.76 22.88
C VAL A 150 -0.23 0.34 22.63
N PHE A 151 -0.27 0.98 21.47
CA PHE A 151 0.66 2.07 21.15
C PHE A 151 0.44 3.29 22.03
N TRP A 152 -0.80 3.65 22.31
CA TRP A 152 -1.11 4.75 23.21
C TRP A 152 -0.54 4.51 24.61
N LYS A 153 -0.72 3.31 25.16
CA LYS A 153 -0.10 2.92 26.45
C LYS A 153 1.42 2.95 26.37
N ARG A 154 2.01 2.49 25.28
CA ARG A 154 3.46 2.48 25.08
C ARG A 154 4.05 3.89 25.02
N LEU A 155 3.39 4.82 24.30
CA LEU A 155 3.84 6.21 24.19
C LEU A 155 3.90 6.94 25.53
N ARG A 156 3.07 6.55 26.51
CA ARG A 156 3.09 7.11 27.86
C ARG A 156 4.27 6.65 28.72
N VAL A 157 4.99 5.60 28.31
CA VAL A 157 6.05 4.95 29.10
C VAL A 157 7.42 5.02 28.41
N LEU A 158 7.47 5.41 27.14
CA LEU A 158 8.72 5.45 26.37
C LEU A 158 9.52 6.72 26.66
N ASP A 159 10.69 6.57 27.28
CA ASP A 159 11.66 7.66 27.46
C ASP A 159 12.63 7.79 26.28
N ASN A 160 12.85 6.71 25.52
CA ASN A 160 13.77 6.73 24.37
C ASN A 160 13.14 7.45 23.17
N PRO A 161 13.72 8.56 22.68
CA PRO A 161 13.14 9.36 21.60
C PRO A 161 13.06 8.61 20.26
N VAL A 162 13.95 7.65 20.00
CA VAL A 162 13.92 6.86 18.76
C VAL A 162 12.71 5.93 18.76
N SER A 163 12.52 5.15 19.83
CA SER A 163 11.38 4.24 19.98
C SER A 163 10.05 4.98 20.06
N TYR A 164 10.04 6.17 20.66
CA TYR A 164 8.89 7.06 20.68
C TYR A 164 8.47 7.45 19.26
N ASN A 165 9.39 7.99 18.46
CA ASN A 165 9.10 8.42 17.10
C ASN A 165 8.72 7.27 16.16
N GLN A 166 9.32 6.09 16.34
CA GLN A 166 8.89 4.87 15.63
C GLN A 166 7.42 4.53 15.95
N THR A 167 7.06 4.55 17.23
CA THR A 167 5.70 4.23 17.68
C THR A 167 4.70 5.28 17.19
N VAL A 168 5.05 6.57 17.23
CA VAL A 168 4.23 7.65 16.67
C VAL A 168 4.02 7.47 15.18
N SER A 169 5.08 7.15 14.42
CA SER A 169 4.98 6.94 12.98
C SER A 169 4.06 5.78 12.63
N LEU A 170 4.18 4.65 13.34
CA LEU A 170 3.30 3.49 13.15
C LEU A 170 1.84 3.80 13.55
N LEU A 171 1.64 4.55 14.63
CA LEU A 171 0.31 5.00 15.03
C LEU A 171 -0.30 5.92 13.98
N LEU A 172 0.47 6.84 13.41
CA LEU A 172 0.01 7.72 12.34
C LEU A 172 -0.36 6.92 11.09
N THR A 173 0.47 5.95 10.67
CA THR A 173 0.15 5.03 9.56
C THR A 173 -1.15 4.27 9.80
N LEU A 174 -1.35 3.78 11.02
CA LEU A 174 -2.55 3.07 11.42
C LEU A 174 -3.79 3.97 11.38
N LEU A 175 -3.70 5.21 11.88
CA LEU A 175 -4.80 6.17 11.89
C LEU A 175 -5.15 6.63 10.47
N VAL A 176 -4.17 6.92 9.63
CA VAL A 176 -4.39 7.23 8.22
C VAL A 176 -5.08 6.06 7.52
N LEU A 177 -4.58 4.84 7.70
CA LEU A 177 -5.24 3.66 7.12
C LEU A 177 -6.70 3.54 7.59
N ALA A 178 -6.98 3.77 8.88
CA ALA A 178 -8.32 3.69 9.44
C ALA A 178 -9.26 4.77 8.87
N ILE A 179 -8.86 6.04 8.89
CA ILE A 179 -9.67 7.16 8.39
C ILE A 179 -10.03 6.94 6.92
N PHE A 180 -9.04 6.58 6.11
CA PHE A 180 -9.27 6.32 4.69
C PHE A 180 -10.07 5.04 4.44
N SER A 181 -9.99 4.03 5.32
CA SER A 181 -10.84 2.83 5.22
C SER A 181 -12.31 3.10 5.52
N VAL A 182 -12.63 4.04 6.41
CA VAL A 182 -14.02 4.44 6.69
C VAL A 182 -14.71 5.00 5.44
N THR A 183 -13.95 5.59 4.51
CA THR A 183 -14.52 6.12 3.27
C THR A 183 -15.18 5.04 2.41
N LEU A 184 -14.78 3.76 2.51
CA LEU A 184 -15.47 2.65 1.80
C LEU A 184 -16.93 2.47 2.25
N LEU A 185 -17.27 2.91 3.45
CA LEU A 185 -18.62 2.78 3.97
C LEU A 185 -19.55 3.84 3.36
N LEU A 186 -18.99 4.98 2.98
CA LEU A 186 -19.71 6.12 2.44
C LEU A 186 -20.01 5.92 0.94
N PRO A 187 -21.21 6.28 0.46
CA PRO A 187 -21.59 6.09 -0.95
C PRO A 187 -20.59 6.68 -1.94
N TRP A 188 -20.13 7.91 -1.70
CA TRP A 188 -19.15 8.59 -2.55
C TRP A 188 -17.74 7.99 -2.47
N GLY A 189 -17.35 7.41 -1.33
CA GLY A 189 -16.03 6.80 -1.17
C GLY A 189 -15.92 5.40 -1.78
N ARG A 190 -17.04 4.82 -2.23
CA ARG A 190 -17.05 3.58 -3.05
C ARG A 190 -16.77 3.88 -4.51
N GLU A 191 -17.25 5.02 -5.01
CA GLU A 191 -17.05 5.46 -6.39
C GLU A 191 -15.62 5.92 -6.64
N PHE A 192 -15.05 6.65 -5.69
CA PHE A 192 -13.70 7.19 -5.80
C PHE A 192 -12.71 6.31 -5.03
N PRO A 193 -11.52 6.00 -5.59
CA PRO A 193 -10.50 5.16 -4.94
C PRO A 193 -9.76 5.89 -3.81
N ILE A 194 -10.50 6.54 -2.91
CA ILE A 194 -9.98 7.43 -1.85
C ILE A 194 -9.08 6.66 -0.90
N ILE A 195 -9.39 5.38 -0.64
CA ILE A 195 -8.54 4.53 0.20
C ILE A 195 -7.09 4.40 -0.31
N HIS A 196 -6.87 4.50 -1.63
CA HIS A 196 -5.52 4.45 -2.20
C HIS A 196 -4.73 5.74 -1.92
N PHE A 197 -5.38 6.89 -1.70
CA PHE A 197 -4.69 8.08 -1.19
C PHE A 197 -4.12 7.85 0.20
N GLY A 198 -4.90 7.24 1.10
CA GLY A 198 -4.41 6.82 2.41
C GLY A 198 -3.22 5.88 2.30
N SER A 199 -3.24 4.96 1.34
CA SER A 199 -2.12 4.07 1.04
C SER A 199 -0.85 4.82 0.59
N ILE A 200 -0.98 5.84 -0.26
CA ILE A 200 0.13 6.69 -0.71
C ILE A 200 0.72 7.47 0.48
N ILE A 201 -0.14 8.10 1.29
CA ILE A 201 0.28 8.82 2.51
C ILE A 201 1.01 7.86 3.45
N ASN A 202 0.49 6.63 3.63
CA ASN A 202 1.13 5.60 4.43
C ASN A 202 2.51 5.21 3.89
N ALA A 203 2.67 5.05 2.58
CA ALA A 203 3.97 4.79 1.98
C ALA A 203 4.96 5.93 2.29
N PHE A 204 4.53 7.20 2.21
CA PHE A 204 5.38 8.34 2.58
C PHE A 204 5.75 8.35 4.06
N ILE A 205 4.79 8.13 4.97
CA ILE A 205 5.04 8.06 6.42
C ILE A 205 6.03 6.94 6.73
N LEU A 206 5.82 5.75 6.17
CA LEU A 206 6.70 4.61 6.40
C LEU A 206 8.08 4.79 5.79
N SER A 207 8.16 5.45 4.64
CA SER A 207 9.44 5.83 4.02
C SER A 207 10.21 6.75 4.94
N TYR A 208 9.57 7.84 5.38
CA TYR A 208 10.15 8.78 6.34
C TYR A 208 10.58 8.09 7.63
N ALA A 209 9.72 7.24 8.22
CA ALA A 209 10.02 6.52 9.45
C ALA A 209 11.19 5.54 9.29
N THR A 210 11.28 4.87 8.15
CA THR A 210 12.40 3.97 7.81
C THR A 210 13.71 4.75 7.69
N VAL A 211 13.68 5.92 7.04
CA VAL A 211 14.86 6.78 6.84
C VAL A 211 15.31 7.46 8.13
N ARG A 212 14.39 8.14 8.81
CA ARG A 212 14.69 9.09 9.88
C ARG A 212 14.65 8.46 11.26
N HIS A 213 13.75 7.51 11.48
CA HIS A 213 13.51 6.92 12.80
C HIS A 213 14.00 5.48 12.91
N GLN A 214 14.74 4.99 11.90
CA GLN A 214 15.28 3.64 11.87
C GLN A 214 14.20 2.60 12.15
N LEU A 215 12.98 2.81 11.62
CA LEU A 215 11.82 1.92 11.82
C LEU A 215 12.20 0.46 11.59
N VAL A 216 13.05 0.27 10.59
CA VAL A 216 13.80 -0.94 10.34
C VAL A 216 15.26 -0.48 10.27
N ASP A 217 16.19 -1.14 10.99
CA ASP A 217 17.60 -0.72 11.04
C ASP A 217 18.24 -0.91 9.64
N ILE A 218 18.20 0.14 8.81
CA ILE A 218 18.80 0.21 7.47
C ILE A 218 19.94 1.24 7.51
N LYS A 219 20.96 0.98 8.35
CA LYS A 219 22.12 1.87 8.53
C LYS A 219 22.94 2.12 7.25
N PHE A 220 22.92 1.22 6.26
CA PHE A 220 23.97 1.18 5.23
C PHE A 220 23.53 1.49 3.80
N VAL A 221 22.25 1.32 3.43
CA VAL A 221 21.80 1.45 2.02
C VAL A 221 21.26 2.86 1.70
N LEU A 222 20.96 3.64 2.75
CA LEU A 222 20.12 4.83 2.65
C LEU A 222 20.85 6.16 2.41
N GLN A 223 22.18 6.23 2.56
CA GLN A 223 22.92 7.48 2.28
C GLN A 223 23.20 7.72 0.78
N ARG A 224 23.17 6.69 -0.07
CA ARG A 224 23.44 6.82 -1.52
C ARG A 224 22.25 6.48 -2.43
N GLY A 225 21.28 5.66 -1.98
CA GLY A 225 20.14 5.23 -2.81
C GLY A 225 18.88 6.09 -2.70
N SER A 226 18.62 6.70 -1.55
CA SER A 226 17.30 7.27 -1.20
C SER A 226 16.99 8.57 -1.91
N THR A 227 17.99 9.46 -2.01
CA THR A 227 17.89 10.70 -2.78
C THR A 227 17.64 10.41 -4.25
N LEU A 228 18.30 9.37 -4.79
CA LEU A 228 18.12 8.92 -6.17
C LEU A 228 16.73 8.32 -6.41
N ILE A 229 16.23 7.48 -5.49
CA ILE A 229 14.90 6.89 -5.63
C ILE A 229 13.81 7.96 -5.48
N ILE A 230 13.95 8.89 -4.53
CA ILE A 230 13.03 10.03 -4.40
C ILE A 230 13.09 10.92 -5.65
N LEU A 231 14.27 11.14 -6.23
CA LEU A 231 14.44 11.88 -7.48
C LEU A 231 13.78 11.16 -8.67
N VAL A 232 13.88 9.82 -8.73
CA VAL A 232 13.20 9.01 -9.76
C VAL A 232 11.69 9.06 -9.59
N ILE A 233 11.17 8.94 -8.36
CA ILE A 233 9.72 9.06 -8.10
C ILE A 233 9.21 10.45 -8.45
N MET A 234 9.91 11.51 -8.02
CA MET A 234 9.58 12.89 -8.41
C MET A 234 9.67 13.08 -9.91
N GLY A 235 10.69 12.52 -10.56
CA GLY A 235 10.88 12.61 -12.01
C GLY A 235 9.79 11.90 -12.79
N VAL A 236 9.37 10.70 -12.35
CA VAL A 236 8.25 9.97 -12.96
C VAL A 236 6.94 10.71 -12.72
N ALA A 237 6.71 11.22 -11.51
CA ALA A 237 5.50 11.98 -11.18
C ALA A 237 5.42 13.29 -11.96
N SER A 238 6.53 14.03 -12.08
CA SER A 238 6.59 15.28 -12.85
C SER A 238 6.46 15.02 -14.35
N TYR A 239 7.07 13.96 -14.88
CA TYR A 239 6.89 13.52 -16.26
C TYR A 239 5.43 13.18 -16.57
N TRP A 240 4.77 12.45 -15.66
CA TRP A 240 3.35 12.13 -15.78
C TRP A 240 2.46 13.38 -15.71
N LEU A 241 2.75 14.31 -14.80
CA LEU A 241 2.03 15.58 -14.71
C LEU A 241 2.16 16.37 -16.03
N LEU A 242 3.36 16.42 -16.61
CA LEU A 242 3.63 17.06 -17.90
C LEU A 242 2.86 16.39 -19.04
N LEU A 243 2.80 15.06 -19.09
CA LEU A 243 2.03 14.35 -20.10
C LEU A 243 0.54 14.67 -20.01
N VAL A 244 -0.02 14.76 -18.80
CA VAL A 244 -1.43 15.14 -18.60
C VAL A 244 -1.67 16.59 -19.01
N ILE A 245 -0.75 17.52 -18.71
CA ILE A 245 -0.86 18.92 -19.14
C ILE A 245 -0.77 19.04 -20.67
N LEU A 246 0.12 18.29 -21.30
CA LEU A 246 0.28 18.25 -22.76
C LEU A 246 -0.97 17.68 -23.45
N ASP A 247 -1.51 16.58 -22.94
CA ASP A 247 -2.75 15.95 -23.40
C ASP A 247 -3.92 16.97 -23.38
N THR A 248 -4.10 17.62 -22.22
CA THR A 248 -5.20 18.57 -21.99
C THR A 248 -5.05 19.87 -22.78
N THR A 249 -3.82 20.37 -22.97
CA THR A 249 -3.57 21.65 -23.68
C THR A 249 -3.57 21.48 -25.20
N PHE A 250 -3.04 20.37 -25.71
CA PHE A 250 -2.81 20.18 -27.14
C PHE A 250 -3.75 19.17 -27.81
N ARG A 251 -4.66 18.54 -27.05
CA ARG A 251 -5.56 17.47 -27.54
C ARG A 251 -4.82 16.35 -28.27
N PHE A 252 -3.60 16.05 -27.83
CA PHE A 252 -2.88 14.89 -28.34
C PHE A 252 -3.64 13.62 -27.94
N GLU A 253 -3.91 12.70 -28.86
CA GLU A 253 -4.44 11.38 -28.51
C GLU A 253 -3.31 10.52 -27.93
N LEU A 254 -2.91 10.80 -26.68
CA LEU A 254 -1.89 10.00 -26.01
C LEU A 254 -2.50 8.65 -25.61
N ASN A 255 -2.23 7.65 -26.44
CA ASN A 255 -2.64 6.27 -26.18
C ASN A 255 -1.94 5.77 -24.89
N LEU A 256 -2.72 5.28 -23.93
CA LEU A 256 -2.19 4.80 -22.64
C LEU A 256 -1.25 3.60 -22.80
N THR A 257 -1.36 2.86 -23.91
CA THR A 257 -0.36 1.86 -24.30
C THR A 257 1.01 2.51 -24.52
N ALA A 258 1.05 3.68 -25.17
CA ALA A 258 2.29 4.44 -25.36
C ALA A 258 2.83 5.00 -24.04
N MET A 259 1.97 5.49 -23.14
CA MET A 259 2.41 5.94 -21.81
C MET A 259 2.93 4.80 -20.95
N PHE A 260 2.28 3.64 -20.98
CA PHE A 260 2.70 2.45 -20.24
C PHE A 260 4.02 1.88 -20.78
N ILE A 261 4.16 1.80 -22.11
CA ILE A 261 5.41 1.44 -22.78
C ILE A 261 6.50 2.44 -22.42
N ALA A 262 6.23 3.75 -22.50
CA ALA A 262 7.20 4.78 -22.13
C ALA A 262 7.65 4.64 -20.67
N THR A 263 6.71 4.47 -19.73
CA THR A 263 7.05 4.31 -18.30
C THR A 263 7.83 3.01 -18.05
N SER A 264 7.48 1.93 -18.73
CA SER A 264 8.18 0.64 -18.63
C SER A 264 9.59 0.73 -19.20
N ILE A 265 9.77 1.38 -20.35
CA ILE A 265 11.07 1.65 -20.97
C ILE A 265 11.91 2.53 -20.04
N THR A 266 11.35 3.62 -19.51
CA THR A 266 12.05 4.51 -18.58
C THR A 266 12.50 3.74 -17.33
N ALA A 267 11.65 2.88 -16.75
CA ALA A 267 12.02 2.05 -15.62
C ALA A 267 13.17 1.08 -15.95
N VAL A 268 13.11 0.41 -17.11
CA VAL A 268 14.16 -0.50 -17.60
C VAL A 268 15.48 0.24 -17.85
N VAL A 269 15.42 1.41 -18.48
CA VAL A 269 16.60 2.26 -18.76
C VAL A 269 17.24 2.73 -17.46
N ILE A 270 16.45 3.15 -16.47
CA ILE A 270 16.97 3.56 -15.17
C ILE A 270 17.68 2.39 -14.47
N ILE A 271 17.09 1.18 -14.51
CA ILE A 271 17.68 -0.04 -13.94
C ILE A 271 19.00 -0.39 -14.64
N LEU A 272 19.04 -0.33 -15.97
CA LEU A 272 20.23 -0.60 -16.77
C LEU A 272 21.36 0.39 -16.47
N ILE A 273 21.06 1.70 -16.44
CA ILE A 273 22.03 2.74 -16.12
C ILE A 273 22.59 2.53 -14.70
N GLN A 274 21.74 2.16 -13.74
CA GLN A 274 22.18 1.87 -12.38
C GLN A 274 23.11 0.66 -12.30
N LYS A 275 22.79 -0.41 -13.03
CA LYS A 275 23.64 -1.61 -13.09
C LYS A 275 24.98 -1.31 -13.77
N LEU A 276 24.98 -0.51 -14.82
CA LEU A 276 26.20 -0.09 -15.54
C LEU A 276 27.10 0.81 -14.68
N ARG A 277 26.50 1.75 -13.95
CA ARG A 277 27.22 2.64 -13.04
C ARG A 277 27.85 1.88 -11.87
N GLY A 278 27.20 0.83 -11.38
CA GLY A 278 27.77 -0.07 -10.37
C GLY A 278 28.99 -0.85 -10.87
N TYR A 279 29.01 -1.24 -12.14
CA TYR A 279 30.15 -1.90 -12.77
C TYR A 279 31.32 -0.95 -13.02
N LEU A 280 31.06 0.25 -13.55
CA LEU A 280 32.09 1.25 -13.87
C LEU A 280 32.75 1.87 -12.63
N ALA A 281 32.08 1.86 -11.48
CA ALA A 281 32.65 2.34 -10.23
C ALA A 281 33.45 1.27 -9.45
N ALA A 282 33.45 0.02 -9.94
CA ALA A 282 34.15 -1.12 -9.34
C ALA A 282 35.43 -1.52 -10.10
N THR A 283 35.72 -0.84 -11.22
CA THR A 283 36.98 -0.88 -12.00
C THR A 283 37.75 0.41 -11.77
#